data_AF-M0QRI7-F1
#
_entry.id   AF-M0QRI7-F1
#
_cell.length_a   1.000
_cell.length_b   1.000
_cell.length_c   1.000
_cell.angle_alpha   90.00
_cell.angle_beta   90.00
_cell.angle_gamma   90.00
#
_symmetry.space_group_name_H-M   'P 1'
#
loop_
_entity.id
_entity.type
_entity.pdbx_description
1 polymer ?
#
loop_
_entity_poly.entity_id
_entity_poly.type
_entity_poly.pdbx_seq_one_letter_code
_entity_poly.pdbx_strand_id
1 'polypeptide(L)' 'MTDEDRRLLDFAGKHWRFAGNHAAAIDAEFGISITRFWQRVNRLLDDPDALAHNPVVVNRLRRIRSGGSSRRRPTAR' A
#
# COMPACT_ATOMS: atom_id res chain seq x y z
N MET A 1 4.57 -14.01 -1.80
CA MET A 1 5.15 -12.64 -1.74
C MET A 1 6.53 -12.55 -2.43
N THR A 2 6.76 -11.56 -3.31
CA THR A 2 8.07 -11.31 -3.97
C THR A 2 8.96 -10.32 -3.20
N ASP A 3 10.26 -10.21 -3.52
CA ASP A 3 11.16 -9.20 -2.94
C ASP A 3 10.73 -7.76 -3.26
N GLU A 4 10.17 -7.54 -4.46
CA GLU A 4 9.57 -6.25 -4.82
C GLU A 4 8.37 -5.94 -3.93
N ASP A 5 7.51 -6.92 -3.66
CA ASP A 5 6.35 -6.76 -2.78
C ASP A 5 6.77 -6.39 -1.33
N ARG A 6 7.88 -6.94 -0.84
CA ARG A 6 8.45 -6.55 0.47
C ARG A 6 8.90 -5.10 0.47
N ARG A 7 9.60 -4.65 -0.58
CA ARG A 7 10.02 -3.25 -0.74
C ARG A 7 8.83 -2.29 -0.82
N LEU A 8 7.79 -2.66 -1.57
CA LEU A 8 6.52 -1.94 -1.63
C LEU A 8 5.91 -1.75 -0.23
N LEU A 9 5.86 -2.82 0.56
CA LEU A 9 5.30 -2.81 1.91
C LEU A 9 6.09 -1.90 2.86
N ASP A 10 7.41 -2.02 2.84
CA ASP A 10 8.31 -1.20 3.66
C ASP A 10 8.19 0.28 3.30
N PHE A 11 8.15 0.59 2.00
CA PHE A 11 7.98 1.96 1.50
C PHE A 11 6.62 2.56 1.86
N ALA A 12 5.56 1.76 1.83
CA ALA A 12 4.21 2.17 2.25
C ALA A 12 4.13 2.45 3.76
N GLY A 13 5.00 1.84 4.57
CA GLY A 13 5.10 2.08 6.02
C GLY A 13 5.76 3.40 6.40
N LYS A 14 6.49 4.05 5.47
CA LYS A 14 7.20 5.31 5.72
C LYS A 14 6.22 6.47 6.00
N HIS A 15 6.65 7.42 6.83
CA HIS A 15 5.83 8.55 7.24
C HIS A 15 5.86 9.66 6.17
N TRP A 16 4.90 9.65 5.27
CA TRP A 16 4.76 10.67 4.22
C TRP A 16 4.11 11.94 4.80
N ARG A 17 4.93 12.97 5.10
CA ARG A 17 4.46 14.24 5.69
C ARG A 17 3.69 15.12 4.70
N PHE A 18 3.86 14.92 3.39
CA PHE A 18 3.17 15.70 2.35
C PHE A 18 2.63 14.78 1.25
N ALA A 19 1.32 14.80 1.03
CA ALA A 19 0.65 14.02 0.00
C ALA A 19 1.14 14.33 -1.43
N GLY A 20 1.68 15.53 -1.67
CA GLY A 20 2.22 15.91 -2.98
C GLY A 20 3.53 15.22 -3.36
N ASN A 21 4.42 14.94 -2.39
CA ASN A 21 5.78 14.46 -2.68
C ASN A 21 5.87 12.93 -2.80
N HIS A 22 4.90 12.20 -2.26
CA HIS A 22 4.96 10.74 -2.27
C HIS A 22 4.67 10.12 -3.65
N ALA A 23 3.83 10.76 -4.47
CA ALA A 23 3.53 10.25 -5.81
C ALA A 23 4.78 10.25 -6.71
N ALA A 24 5.54 11.35 -6.68
CA ALA A 24 6.80 11.48 -7.42
C ALA A 24 7.88 10.53 -6.88
N ALA A 25 7.95 10.34 -5.56
CA ALA A 25 8.88 9.38 -4.95
C ALA A 25 8.56 7.94 -5.33
N ILE A 26 7.27 7.57 -5.39
CA ILE A 26 6.84 6.24 -5.83
C ILE A 26 7.20 6.02 -7.30
N ASP A 27 6.94 7.00 -8.16
CA ASP A 27 7.25 6.91 -9.58
C ASP A 27 8.77 6.82 -9.82
N ALA A 28 9.56 7.60 -9.09
CA ALA A 28 11.03 7.57 -9.18
C ALA A 28 11.65 6.25 -8.67
N GLU A 29 11.11 5.67 -7.60
CA GLU A 29 11.65 4.45 -6.99
C GLU A 29 11.17 3.16 -7.69
N PHE A 30 9.89 3.11 -8.09
CA PHE A 30 9.25 1.90 -8.58
C PHE A 30 8.82 1.98 -10.05
N GLY A 31 8.86 3.15 -10.68
CA GLY A 31 8.42 3.34 -12.08
C GLY A 31 6.93 3.08 -12.29
N ILE A 32 6.11 3.19 -11.22
CA ILE A 32 4.67 2.97 -11.29
C ILE A 32 3.91 4.16 -10.75
N SER A 33 2.69 4.34 -11.27
CA SER A 33 1.80 5.35 -10.74
C SER A 33 1.43 5.05 -9.28
N ILE A 34 1.25 6.12 -8.51
CA ILE A 34 0.71 6.11 -7.15
C ILE A 34 -0.53 5.22 -6.99
N THR A 35 -1.44 5.23 -7.96
CA THR A 35 -2.65 4.39 -7.94
C THR A 35 -2.31 2.91 -8.03
N ARG A 36 -1.40 2.53 -8.94
CA ARG A 36 -0.95 1.13 -9.09
C ARG A 36 -0.18 0.66 -7.86
N PHE A 37 0.63 1.54 -7.27
CA PHE A 37 1.32 1.27 -6.00
C PHE A 37 0.33 0.91 -4.90
N TRP A 38 -0.66 1.76 -4.63
CA TRP A 38 -1.66 1.48 -3.60
C TRP A 38 -2.53 0.28 -3.91
N GLN A 39 -2.85 -0.01 -5.18
CA GLN A 39 -3.53 -1.25 -5.55
C GLN A 39 -2.73 -2.50 -5.20
N ARG A 40 -1.41 -2.48 -5.45
CA ARG A 40 -0.53 -3.61 -5.15
C ARG A 40 -0.35 -3.78 -3.64
N VAL A 41 -0.10 -2.69 -2.93
CA VAL A 41 -0.06 -2.69 -1.45
C VAL A 41 -1.36 -3.25 -0.89
N ASN A 42 -2.52 -2.81 -1.36
CA ASN A 42 -3.81 -3.31 -0.87
C ASN A 42 -3.99 -4.81 -1.06
N ARG A 43 -3.50 -5.40 -2.17
CA ARG A 43 -3.51 -6.86 -2.37
C ARG A 43 -2.60 -7.57 -1.37
N LEU A 44 -1.41 -7.03 -1.15
CA LEU A 44 -0.47 -7.59 -0.16
C LEU A 44 -1.02 -7.50 1.26
N LEU A 45 -1.81 -6.48 1.58
CA LEU A 45 -2.47 -6.41 2.88
C LEU A 45 -3.43 -7.58 3.12
N ASP A 46 -3.95 -8.25 2.10
CA ASP A 46 -4.82 -9.42 2.26
C ASP A 46 -4.02 -10.75 2.20
N ASP A 47 -2.71 -10.70 1.91
CA ASP A 47 -1.81 -11.85 1.79
C ASP A 47 -1.21 -12.25 3.17
N PRO A 48 -1.30 -13.53 3.59
CA PRO A 48 -0.68 -14.00 4.84
C PRO A 48 0.85 -13.84 4.87
N ASP A 49 1.53 -13.88 3.72
CA ASP A 49 2.99 -13.71 3.64
C ASP A 49 3.42 -12.30 4.07
N ALA A 50 2.62 -11.28 3.72
CA ALA A 50 2.91 -9.90 4.11
C ALA A 50 2.79 -9.71 5.62
N LEU A 51 1.82 -10.40 6.23
CA LEU A 51 1.62 -10.38 7.68
C LEU A 51 2.79 -11.06 8.41
N ALA A 52 3.34 -12.15 7.85
CA ALA A 52 4.52 -12.82 8.40
C ALA A 52 5.79 -11.95 8.27
N HIS A 53 5.88 -11.13 7.22
CA HIS A 53 7.03 -10.26 7.00
C HIS A 53 7.07 -9.03 7.90
N ASN A 54 5.97 -8.26 7.97
CA ASN A 54 5.90 -7.08 8.82
C ASN A 54 4.47 -6.88 9.38
N PRO A 55 4.12 -7.61 10.45
CA PRO A 55 2.76 -7.59 10.97
C PRO A 55 2.33 -6.20 11.48
N VAL A 56 3.28 -5.38 11.94
CA VAL A 56 3.00 -4.04 12.47
C VAL A 56 2.56 -3.09 11.36
N VAL A 57 3.33 -3.04 10.26
CA VAL A 57 3.00 -2.17 9.11
C VAL A 57 1.72 -2.65 8.43
N VAL A 58 1.56 -3.96 8.24
CA VAL A 58 0.34 -4.53 7.64
C VAL A 58 -0.89 -4.18 8.46
N ASN A 59 -0.88 -4.41 9.78
CA ASN A 59 -2.03 -4.12 10.62
C ASN A 59 -2.34 -2.61 10.69
N ARG A 60 -1.31 -1.75 10.70
CA ARG A 60 -1.49 -0.30 10.62
C ARG A 60 -2.17 0.11 9.31
N LEU A 61 -1.68 -0.38 8.18
CA LEU A 61 -2.24 -0.07 6.85
C LEU A 61 -3.66 -0.66 6.68
N ARG A 62 -3.91 -1.88 7.18
CA ARG A 62 -5.26 -2.46 7.25
C ARG A 62 -6.22 -1.57 8.04
N ARG A 63 -5.77 -1.01 9.18
CA ARG A 63 -6.57 -0.10 10.00
C ARG A 63 -6.86 1.24 9.31
N ILE A 64 -5.89 1.78 8.58
CA ILE A 64 -6.08 2.99 7.76
C ILE A 64 -7.10 2.71 6.64
N ARG A 65 -7.00 1.54 5.97
CA ARG A 65 -7.96 1.09 4.95
C ARG A 65 -9.37 0.92 5.52
N SER A 66 -9.50 0.22 6.65
CA SER A 66 -10.80 -0.03 7.28
C SER A 66 -11.43 1.24 7.85
N GLY A 67 -10.63 2.14 8.43
CA GLY A 67 -11.07 3.47 8.86
C GLY A 67 -11.55 4.37 7.72
N GLY A 68 -11.08 4.15 6.49
CA GLY A 68 -11.51 4.84 5.27
C GLY A 68 -12.61 4.13 4.47
N SER A 69 -13.08 2.95 4.90
CA SER A 69 -13.97 2.07 4.12
C SER A 69 -15.45 2.52 4.09
N SER A 70 -15.75 3.81 4.27
CA SER A 70 -17.12 4.33 4.11
C SER A 70 -17.54 4.53 2.65
N ARG A 71 -16.63 4.55 1.66
CA ARG A 71 -17.06 4.78 0.27
C ARG A 71 -16.09 4.22 -0.77
N ARG A 72 -16.45 3.06 -1.34
CA ARG A 72 -16.40 2.85 -2.80
C ARG A 72 -17.15 1.56 -3.15
N ARG A 73 -18.36 1.81 -3.66
CA ARG A 73 -19.22 0.90 -4.42
C ARG A 73 -18.39 0.19 -5.50
N PRO A 74 -18.60 -1.11 -5.76
CA PRO A 74 -18.04 -1.73 -6.96
C PRO A 74 -18.76 -1.11 -8.16
N THR A 75 -18.02 -0.44 -9.04
CA THR A 75 -18.51 -0.17 -10.39
C THR A 75 -18.54 -1.52 -11.10
N ALA A 76 -19.73 -2.12 -11.13
CA ALA A 76 -20.07 -3.22 -12.01
C ALA A 76 -19.75 -2.84 -13.47
N ARG A 77 -19.24 -3.81 -14.21
CA ARG A 77 -19.07 -3.74 -15.66
C ARG A 77 -20.24 -4.44 -16.33
#